data_AF-A0A9E6W0J3-F1
#
_entry.id   AF-A0A9E6W0J3-F1
#
_cell.length_a   1.000
_cell.length_b   1.000
_cell.length_c   1.000
_cell.angle_alpha   90.00
_cell.angle_beta   90.00
_cell.angle_gamma   90.00
#
_symmetry.space_group_name_H-M   'P 1'
#
loop_
_entity.id
_entity.type
_entity.pdbx_description
1 polymer ?
#
loop_
_entity_poly.entity_id
_entity_poly.type
_entity_poly.pdbx_seq_one_letter_code
_entity_poly.pdbx_strand_id
1 'polypeptide(L)'
;MNLTLFLYTQLVLSFVSHWPEPKGVFCFSGGFFAECIHFQEDHRFEYTSNSCTDMSEGKGTFRIEGDSLFLIFDSTKTDILEINKSSSDSNHILINIKVTDYQGIGIDFANVIIKNSEQKLVASSVTDSSGSSQISLLKDTVPYSFTVFSLGNEYSNAIVPDSNCSIKVNIDFSFFKKIGAPSVYSYHIKNLKRSRLELKKTFSNRHYYYQRKKD
;
A
#
# COMPACT_ATOMS: atom_id res chain seq x y z
N MET A 1 -35.62 -29.70 52.62
CA MET A 1 -34.34 -28.96 52.61
C MET A 1 -33.73 -29.15 51.24
N ASN A 2 -33.60 -28.06 50.49
CA ASN A 2 -33.49 -28.01 49.02
C ASN A 2 -32.18 -28.57 48.49
N LEU A 3 -32.27 -29.54 47.58
CA LEU A 3 -31.13 -30.23 46.99
C LEU A 3 -31.37 -30.49 45.49
N THR A 4 -31.75 -29.46 44.72
CA THR A 4 -32.02 -29.62 43.26
C THR A 4 -32.06 -28.27 42.54
N LEU A 5 -31.03 -27.45 42.69
CA LEU A 5 -30.83 -26.30 41.81
C LEU A 5 -29.34 -25.93 41.86
N PHE A 6 -28.72 -25.61 40.72
CA PHE A 6 -27.29 -25.31 40.54
C PHE A 6 -26.36 -26.48 40.21
N LEU A 7 -26.71 -27.30 39.22
CA LEU A 7 -25.71 -28.02 38.42
C LEU A 7 -26.16 -28.09 36.96
N TYR A 8 -26.41 -26.91 36.39
CA TYR A 8 -26.59 -26.72 34.95
C TYR A 8 -25.75 -25.51 34.49
N THR A 9 -24.52 -25.40 34.99
CA THR A 9 -23.49 -24.60 34.34
C THR A 9 -23.20 -25.28 33.02
N GLN A 10 -23.82 -24.75 31.98
CA GLN A 10 -23.64 -25.19 30.60
C GLN A 10 -22.15 -25.21 30.29
N LEU A 11 -21.64 -26.41 30.07
CA LEU A 11 -20.39 -26.66 29.40
C LEU A 11 -20.60 -26.28 27.92
N VAL A 12 -20.76 -24.98 27.64
CA VAL A 12 -20.59 -24.43 26.30
C VAL A 12 -19.09 -24.51 26.05
N LEU A 13 -18.64 -25.72 25.73
CA LEU A 13 -17.41 -25.90 24.97
C LEU A 13 -17.69 -25.21 23.65
N SER A 14 -17.38 -23.93 23.59
CA SER A 14 -17.16 -23.22 22.35
C SER A 14 -16.14 -24.08 21.61
N PHE A 15 -16.61 -24.92 20.69
CA PHE A 15 -15.79 -25.51 19.64
C PHE A 15 -15.36 -24.33 18.79
N VAL A 16 -14.40 -23.55 19.30
CA VAL A 16 -13.63 -22.62 18.50
C VAL A 16 -12.96 -23.55 17.50
N SER A 17 -13.45 -23.53 16.26
CA SER A 17 -12.86 -24.26 15.15
C SER A 17 -11.44 -23.75 15.00
N HIS A 18 -10.51 -24.40 15.71
CA HIS A 18 -9.12 -23.99 15.77
C HIS A 18 -8.46 -24.53 14.51
N TRP A 19 -8.54 -23.73 13.45
CA TRP A 19 -7.74 -24.00 12.27
C TRP A 19 -6.27 -24.04 12.67
N PRO A 20 -5.48 -24.99 12.15
CA PRO A 20 -4.03 -24.95 12.36
C PRO A 20 -3.50 -23.65 11.77
N GLU A 21 -2.57 -23.00 12.46
CA GLU A 21 -1.99 -21.76 11.95
C GLU A 21 -1.20 -22.03 10.66
N PRO A 22 -1.46 -21.30 9.56
CA PRO A 22 -0.71 -21.48 8.33
C PRO A 22 0.75 -21.05 8.53
N LYS A 23 1.69 -21.86 8.04
CA LYS A 23 3.13 -21.56 8.07
C LYS A 23 3.80 -21.91 6.74
N GLY A 24 4.68 -21.04 6.28
CA GLY A 24 5.46 -21.19 5.05
C GLY A 24 4.86 -20.46 3.83
N VAL A 25 5.43 -20.72 2.65
CA VAL A 25 5.06 -20.04 1.41
C VAL A 25 4.01 -20.83 0.64
N PHE A 26 2.87 -20.21 0.35
CA PHE A 26 1.78 -20.77 -0.43
C PHE A 26 1.60 -19.96 -1.71
N CYS A 27 1.76 -20.60 -2.86
CA CYS A 27 1.66 -19.95 -4.16
C CYS A 27 0.55 -20.55 -5.01
N PHE A 28 -0.18 -19.69 -5.70
CA PHE A 28 -1.07 -20.01 -6.80
C PHE A 28 -0.45 -19.46 -8.09
N SER A 29 -0.38 -20.29 -9.12
CA SER A 29 0.07 -19.88 -10.45
C SER A 29 -0.94 -20.40 -11.49
N GLY A 30 -1.47 -19.50 -12.31
CA GLY A 30 -2.41 -19.82 -13.38
C GLY A 30 -2.26 -18.88 -14.56
N GLY A 31 -1.84 -19.41 -15.72
CA GLY A 31 -1.57 -18.61 -16.91
C GLY A 31 -0.48 -17.56 -16.63
N PHE A 32 -0.80 -16.28 -16.87
CA PHE A 32 0.09 -15.15 -16.62
C PHE A 32 -0.11 -14.51 -15.24
N PHE A 33 -0.82 -15.18 -14.33
CA PHE A 33 -1.06 -14.69 -12.98
C PHE A 33 -0.38 -15.60 -11.96
N ALA A 34 0.37 -15.00 -11.04
CA ALA A 34 0.94 -15.68 -9.88
C ALA A 34 0.63 -14.86 -8.61
N GLU A 35 0.28 -15.54 -7.52
CA GLU A 35 0.05 -14.94 -6.22
C GLU A 35 0.67 -15.84 -5.15
N CYS A 36 1.49 -15.27 -4.26
CA CYS A 36 2.10 -15.99 -3.16
C CYS A 36 1.82 -15.27 -1.83
N ILE A 37 1.56 -16.07 -0.80
CA ILE A 37 1.45 -15.62 0.59
C ILE A 37 2.48 -16.40 1.40
N HIS A 38 3.42 -15.68 2.01
CA HIS A 38 4.39 -16.22 2.94
C HIS A 38 3.94 -15.96 4.36
N PHE A 39 3.43 -16.98 5.05
CA PHE A 39 3.07 -16.89 6.46
C PHE A 39 4.30 -17.12 7.33
N GLN A 40 4.62 -16.11 8.13
CA GLN A 40 5.76 -16.07 9.04
C GLN A 40 5.29 -16.33 10.48
N GLU A 41 6.23 -16.34 11.42
CA GLU A 41 5.91 -16.36 12.85
C GLU A 41 5.21 -15.05 13.28
N ASP A 42 4.68 -15.04 14.50
CA ASP A 42 4.01 -13.87 15.10
C ASP A 42 2.83 -13.30 14.30
N HIS A 43 2.10 -14.16 13.59
CA HIS A 43 0.96 -13.78 12.76
C HIS A 43 1.30 -12.76 11.66
N ARG A 44 2.54 -12.79 11.15
CA ARG A 44 3.01 -11.91 10.07
C ARG A 44 2.89 -12.59 8.71
N PHE A 45 2.70 -11.79 7.66
CA PHE A 45 2.74 -12.30 6.29
C PHE A 45 3.47 -11.35 5.34
N GLU A 46 3.97 -11.94 4.25
CA GLU A 46 4.37 -11.22 3.03
C GLU A 46 3.51 -11.71 1.86
N TYR A 47 3.07 -10.79 1.02
CA TYR A 47 2.23 -11.05 -0.15
C TYR A 47 2.92 -10.53 -1.39
N THR A 48 2.87 -11.32 -2.46
CA THR A 48 3.29 -10.90 -3.79
C THR A 48 2.27 -11.37 -4.80
N SER A 49 1.88 -10.51 -5.73
CA SER A 49 1.14 -10.87 -6.93
C SER A 49 1.88 -10.38 -8.17
N ASN A 50 1.74 -11.13 -9.24
CA ASN A 50 2.25 -10.78 -10.56
C ASN A 50 1.19 -11.14 -11.59
N SER A 51 0.92 -10.23 -12.51
CA SER A 51 0.05 -10.37 -13.65
C SER A 51 0.68 -9.66 -14.86
N CYS A 52 0.12 -9.83 -16.06
CA CYS A 52 0.61 -9.12 -17.24
C CYS A 52 0.66 -7.59 -17.08
N THR A 53 -0.24 -7.03 -16.29
CA THR A 53 -0.49 -5.58 -16.22
C THR A 53 -0.16 -4.97 -14.87
N ASP A 54 0.09 -5.79 -13.86
CA ASP A 54 0.25 -5.34 -12.48
C ASP A 54 1.09 -6.34 -11.70
N MET A 55 2.03 -5.83 -10.92
CA MET A 55 2.81 -6.58 -9.96
C MET A 55 2.58 -5.88 -8.63
N SER A 56 2.20 -6.59 -7.58
CA SER A 56 1.96 -5.98 -6.27
C SER A 56 2.67 -6.73 -5.17
N GLU A 57 3.06 -6.00 -4.12
CA GLU A 57 3.63 -6.59 -2.92
C GLU A 57 3.08 -5.93 -1.66
N GLY A 58 3.13 -6.63 -0.55
CA GLY A 58 2.76 -6.05 0.73
C GLY A 58 3.12 -6.95 1.90
N LYS A 59 3.16 -6.36 3.09
CA LYS A 59 3.40 -7.08 4.34
C LYS A 59 2.35 -6.67 5.34
N GLY A 60 2.12 -7.50 6.36
CA GLY A 60 1.12 -7.18 7.35
C GLY A 60 0.95 -8.25 8.42
N THR A 61 -0.18 -8.17 9.10
CA THR A 61 -0.64 -9.19 10.04
C THR A 61 -1.77 -10.00 9.43
N PHE A 62 -1.86 -11.27 9.79
CA PHE A 62 -3.02 -12.08 9.43
C PHE A 62 -3.76 -12.53 10.67
N ARG A 63 -5.05 -12.80 10.51
CA ARG A 63 -5.89 -13.41 11.56
C ARG A 63 -6.92 -14.34 10.93
N ILE A 64 -7.28 -15.38 11.67
CA ILE A 64 -8.31 -16.33 11.29
C ILE A 64 -9.48 -16.20 12.26
N GLU A 65 -10.68 -15.96 11.74
CA GLU A 65 -11.92 -15.92 12.53
C GLU A 65 -12.96 -16.85 11.90
N GLY A 66 -13.38 -17.89 12.63
CA GLY A 66 -14.29 -18.89 12.09
C GLY A 66 -13.68 -19.60 10.88
N ASP A 67 -14.31 -19.46 9.70
CA ASP A 67 -13.84 -19.99 8.43
C ASP A 67 -13.13 -18.94 7.56
N SER A 68 -12.79 -17.78 8.11
CA SER A 68 -12.31 -16.63 7.34
C SER A 68 -10.86 -16.28 7.68
N LEU A 69 -10.06 -16.02 6.64
CA LEU A 69 -8.70 -15.49 6.72
C LEU A 69 -8.72 -14.02 6.32
N PHE A 70 -8.16 -13.19 7.19
CA PHE A 70 -7.94 -11.76 6.93
C PHE A 70 -6.45 -11.48 6.83
N LEU A 71 -6.03 -10.87 5.73
CA LEU A 71 -4.70 -10.30 5.55
C LEU A 71 -4.83 -8.78 5.71
N ILE A 72 -4.29 -8.25 6.79
CA ILE A 72 -4.34 -6.82 7.15
C ILE A 72 -2.99 -6.23 6.79
N PHE A 73 -2.94 -5.46 5.70
CA PHE A 73 -1.69 -4.89 5.22
C PHE A 73 -1.24 -3.73 6.11
N ASP A 74 0.05 -3.72 6.46
CA ASP A 74 0.67 -2.61 7.16
C ASP A 74 0.60 -1.35 6.30
N SER A 75 0.56 -0.20 6.94
CA SER A 75 0.76 1.06 6.22
C SER A 75 2.20 1.10 5.73
N THR A 76 2.38 0.92 4.43
CA THR A 76 3.56 1.47 3.77
C THR A 76 3.40 2.98 3.89
N LYS A 77 4.25 3.64 4.69
CA LYS A 77 4.25 5.11 4.81
C LYS A 77 4.28 5.69 3.41
N THR A 78 3.13 6.16 2.97
CA THR A 78 2.91 6.78 1.67
C THR A 78 3.56 8.14 1.71
N ASP A 79 4.59 8.29 0.89
CA ASP A 79 5.13 9.54 0.36
C ASP A 79 5.29 10.69 1.38
N ILE A 80 6.52 10.83 1.88
CA ILE A 80 6.85 11.96 2.76
C ILE A 80 7.00 13.20 1.88
N LEU A 81 6.18 14.21 2.16
CA LEU A 81 6.33 15.57 1.64
C LEU A 81 6.96 16.45 2.70
N GLU A 82 8.19 16.88 2.45
CA GLU A 82 8.84 17.92 3.25
C GLU A 82 8.77 19.22 2.45
N ILE A 83 8.08 20.23 2.99
CA ILE A 83 8.03 21.58 2.40
C ILE A 83 8.79 22.52 3.32
N ASN A 84 9.93 23.01 2.85
CA ASN A 84 10.70 24.04 3.53
C ASN A 84 10.47 25.38 2.81
N LYS A 85 9.78 26.31 3.48
CA LYS A 85 9.52 27.65 2.96
C LYS A 85 10.66 28.60 3.28
N SER A 86 10.89 29.56 2.40
CA SER A 86 11.86 30.65 2.57
C SER A 86 11.26 31.96 2.06
N SER A 87 11.66 33.08 2.66
CA SER A 87 11.16 34.40 2.28
C SER A 87 11.48 34.72 0.82
N SER A 88 10.58 35.42 0.15
CA SER A 88 10.77 35.95 -1.19
C SER A 88 10.14 37.33 -1.27
N ASP A 89 10.88 38.32 -1.79
CA ASP A 89 10.37 39.67 -2.05
C ASP A 89 9.89 39.84 -3.50
N SER A 90 10.02 38.80 -4.33
CA SER A 90 9.58 38.79 -5.72
C SER A 90 8.09 38.43 -5.84
N ASN A 91 7.42 38.90 -6.90
CA ASN A 91 6.08 38.42 -7.28
C ASN A 91 6.11 37.02 -7.87
N HIS A 92 7.31 36.51 -8.19
CA HIS A 92 7.53 35.13 -8.55
C HIS A 92 8.10 34.35 -7.38
N ILE A 93 7.67 33.11 -7.25
CA ILE A 93 8.26 32.15 -6.33
C ILE A 93 8.99 31.06 -7.09
N LEU A 94 10.06 30.58 -6.48
CA LEU A 94 10.84 29.46 -6.95
C LEU A 94 10.48 28.23 -6.12
N ILE A 95 10.07 27.17 -6.79
CA ILE A 95 9.80 25.86 -6.21
C ILE A 95 10.92 24.93 -6.65
N ASN A 96 11.80 24.57 -5.72
CA ASN A 96 12.82 23.55 -5.91
C ASN A 96 12.22 22.19 -5.53
N ILE A 97 12.25 21.23 -6.44
CA ILE A 97 11.63 19.92 -6.21
C ILE A 97 12.72 18.86 -6.23
N LYS A 98 12.67 17.95 -5.25
CA LYS A 98 13.52 16.76 -5.18
C LYS A 98 12.65 15.53 -5.06
N VAL A 99 12.67 14.68 -6.08
CA VAL A 99 11.95 13.41 -6.12
C VAL A 99 12.95 12.29 -5.90
N THR A 100 12.78 11.53 -4.83
CA THR A 100 13.65 10.41 -4.47
C THR A 100 12.85 9.16 -4.20
N ASP A 101 13.49 8.00 -4.24
CA ASP A 101 12.94 6.78 -3.65
C ASP A 101 13.13 6.77 -2.12
N TYR A 102 12.70 5.70 -1.45
CA TYR A 102 12.89 5.56 0.00
C TYR A 102 14.34 5.37 0.43
N GLN A 103 15.24 5.01 -0.49
CA GLN A 103 16.68 4.96 -0.24
C GLN A 103 17.33 6.33 -0.40
N GLY A 104 16.57 7.35 -0.81
CA GLY A 104 17.06 8.70 -1.07
C GLY A 104 17.72 8.85 -2.44
N ILE A 105 17.58 7.86 -3.33
CA ILE A 105 18.11 7.88 -4.70
C ILE A 105 17.19 8.75 -5.55
N GLY A 106 17.76 9.67 -6.33
CA GLY A 106 17.01 10.54 -7.23
C GLY A 106 16.26 9.76 -8.30
N ILE A 107 14.99 10.10 -8.51
CA ILE A 107 14.18 9.49 -9.58
C ILE A 107 14.26 10.38 -10.81
N ASP A 108 14.95 9.91 -11.85
CA ASP A 108 15.03 10.57 -13.15
C ASP A 108 13.69 10.52 -13.89
N PHE A 109 13.44 11.52 -14.74
CA PHE A 109 12.26 11.64 -15.60
C PHE A 109 10.89 11.60 -14.88
N ALA A 110 10.84 11.91 -13.58
CA ALA A 110 9.58 12.09 -12.87
C ALA A 110 8.89 13.36 -13.37
N ASN A 111 7.62 13.25 -13.74
CA ASN A 111 6.82 14.38 -14.20
C ASN A 111 6.24 15.11 -13.00
N VAL A 112 6.51 16.40 -12.89
CA VAL A 112 5.89 17.27 -11.89
C VAL A 112 4.88 18.16 -12.59
N ILE A 113 3.65 18.17 -12.09
CA ILE A 113 2.51 18.87 -12.67
C ILE A 113 1.89 19.74 -11.60
N ILE A 114 1.64 21.01 -11.93
CA ILE A 114 0.95 21.96 -11.05
C ILE A 114 -0.28 22.49 -11.77
N LYS A 115 -1.44 22.35 -11.14
CA LYS A 115 -2.74 22.84 -11.64
C LYS A 115 -3.36 23.83 -10.66
N ASN A 116 -4.04 24.85 -11.18
CA ASN A 116 -4.81 25.78 -10.34
C ASN A 116 -6.09 25.12 -9.79
N SER A 117 -6.89 25.89 -9.05
CA SER A 117 -8.18 25.46 -8.50
C SER A 117 -9.19 25.02 -9.57
N GLU A 118 -9.08 25.53 -10.81
CA GLU A 118 -9.90 25.16 -11.96
C GLU A 118 -9.39 23.89 -12.69
N GLN A 119 -8.39 23.20 -12.14
CA GLN A 119 -7.73 22.03 -12.76
C GLN A 119 -6.98 22.34 -14.06
N LYS A 120 -6.74 23.61 -14.37
CA LYS A 120 -5.95 24.03 -15.53
C LYS A 120 -4.46 23.90 -15.21
N LEU A 121 -3.70 23.34 -16.15
CA LEU A 121 -2.24 23.26 -16.06
C LEU A 121 -1.64 24.67 -15.98
N VAL A 122 -0.90 24.93 -14.90
CA VAL A 122 -0.18 26.20 -14.67
C VAL A 122 1.30 26.03 -14.99
N ALA A 123 1.89 24.92 -14.56
CA ALA A 123 3.28 24.60 -14.85
C ALA A 123 3.51 23.09 -14.85
N SER A 124 4.54 22.66 -15.56
CA SER A 124 5.08 21.32 -15.48
C SER A 124 6.60 21.34 -15.57
N SER A 125 7.23 20.33 -15.01
CA SER A 125 8.67 20.07 -15.16
C SER A 125 8.93 18.57 -15.15
N VAL A 126 10.14 18.20 -15.53
CA VAL A 126 10.63 16.82 -15.46
C VAL A 126 11.91 16.84 -14.63
N THR A 127 12.10 15.86 -13.75
CA THR A 127 13.33 15.75 -12.96
C THR A 127 14.51 15.32 -13.82
N ASP A 128 15.70 15.79 -13.43
CA ASP A 128 16.97 15.34 -13.98
C ASP A 128 17.43 13.99 -13.37
N SER A 129 18.60 13.50 -13.82
CA SER A 129 19.23 12.28 -13.29
C SER A 129 19.51 12.27 -11.79
N SER A 130 19.48 13.43 -11.13
CA SER A 130 19.59 13.53 -9.68
C SER A 130 18.22 13.50 -8.99
N GLY A 131 17.12 13.45 -9.73
CA GLY A 131 15.76 13.59 -9.23
C GLY A 131 15.37 15.02 -8.91
N SER A 132 16.07 16.03 -9.43
CA SER A 132 15.80 17.43 -9.13
C SER A 132 15.05 18.12 -10.26
N SER A 133 14.12 19.02 -9.94
CA SER A 133 13.52 19.95 -10.91
C SER A 133 13.24 21.30 -10.26
N GLN A 134 12.92 22.29 -11.09
CA GLN A 134 12.61 23.63 -10.62
C GLN A 134 11.45 24.22 -11.42
N ILE A 135 10.52 24.88 -10.73
CA ILE A 135 9.39 25.58 -11.32
C ILE A 135 9.35 27.01 -10.77
N SER A 136 9.09 27.98 -11.65
CA SER A 136 8.79 29.36 -11.27
C SER A 136 7.30 29.64 -11.46
N LEU A 137 6.63 30.13 -10.42
CA LEU A 137 5.20 30.50 -10.44
C LEU A 137 5.00 31.94 -10.00
N LEU A 138 3.87 32.53 -10.35
CA LEU A 138 3.40 33.75 -9.69
C LEU A 138 2.96 33.41 -8.27
N LYS A 139 3.18 34.36 -7.35
CA LYS A 139 2.65 34.27 -5.99
C LYS A 139 1.13 34.16 -6.02
N ASP A 140 0.62 33.24 -5.22
CA ASP A 140 -0.82 33.07 -5.01
C ASP A 140 -1.08 32.66 -3.56
N THR A 141 -2.26 33.02 -3.06
CA THR A 141 -2.76 32.60 -1.75
C THR A 141 -3.72 31.43 -1.85
N VAL A 142 -4.18 31.10 -3.07
CA VAL A 142 -5.04 29.95 -3.34
C VAL A 142 -4.20 28.68 -3.50
N PRO A 143 -4.58 27.55 -2.87
CA PRO A 143 -3.88 26.29 -3.06
C PRO A 143 -3.95 25.77 -4.50
N TYR A 144 -2.82 25.28 -5.01
CA TYR A 144 -2.69 24.58 -6.29
C TYR A 144 -2.57 23.08 -6.05
N SER A 145 -3.08 22.29 -7.00
CA SER A 145 -2.81 20.85 -7.04
C SER A 145 -1.36 20.64 -7.52
N PHE A 146 -0.59 19.90 -6.75
CA PHE A 146 0.78 19.49 -7.04
C PHE A 146 0.80 17.96 -7.16
N THR A 147 1.17 17.48 -8.33
CA THR A 147 1.23 16.05 -8.63
C THR A 147 2.62 15.69 -9.14
N VAL A 148 3.18 14.60 -8.64
CA VAL A 148 4.38 13.97 -9.19
C VAL A 148 4.02 12.58 -9.69
N PHE A 149 4.40 12.27 -10.92
CA PHE A 149 4.14 10.98 -11.57
C PHE A 149 5.42 10.37 -12.10
N SER A 150 5.70 9.13 -11.73
CA SER A 150 6.82 8.34 -12.27
C SER A 150 6.47 6.86 -12.32
N LEU A 151 6.67 6.24 -13.49
CA LEU A 151 6.47 4.80 -13.74
C LEU A 151 5.17 4.21 -13.15
N GLY A 152 4.05 4.91 -13.31
CA GLY A 152 2.75 4.43 -12.83
C GLY A 152 2.44 4.73 -11.36
N ASN A 153 3.40 5.29 -10.62
CA ASN A 153 3.19 5.82 -9.28
C ASN A 153 2.84 7.31 -9.35
N GLU A 154 1.83 7.70 -8.58
CA GLU A 154 1.37 9.09 -8.49
C GLU A 154 1.35 9.54 -7.04
N TYR A 155 2.00 10.67 -6.77
CA TYR A 155 1.85 11.43 -5.54
C TYR A 155 1.09 12.72 -5.84
N SER A 156 0.08 13.05 -5.03
CA SER A 156 -0.70 14.28 -5.19
C SER A 156 -0.93 14.96 -3.84
N ASN A 157 -0.72 16.28 -3.79
CA ASN A 157 -1.02 17.11 -2.62
C ASN A 157 -1.39 18.54 -3.05
N ALA A 158 -1.87 19.35 -2.12
CA ALA A 158 -2.05 20.78 -2.32
C ALA A 158 -0.81 21.56 -1.85
N ILE A 159 -0.42 22.58 -2.62
CA ILE A 159 0.61 23.54 -2.22
C ILE A 159 0.07 24.96 -2.32
N VAL A 160 0.50 25.85 -1.42
CA VAL A 160 0.18 27.28 -1.52
C VAL A 160 1.45 28.00 -1.98
N PRO A 161 1.47 28.58 -3.19
CA PRO A 161 2.65 29.22 -3.77
C PRO A 161 2.82 30.66 -3.26
N ASP A 162 2.85 30.87 -1.94
CA ASP A 162 2.95 32.19 -1.31
C ASP A 162 4.41 32.66 -1.10
N SER A 163 5.36 31.74 -1.19
CA SER A 163 6.78 31.94 -0.87
C SER A 163 7.64 30.93 -1.61
N ASN A 164 8.96 31.20 -1.69
CA ASN A 164 9.90 30.22 -2.25
C ASN A 164 9.86 28.96 -1.39
N CYS A 165 9.85 27.79 -2.01
CA CYS A 165 9.85 26.54 -1.26
C CYS A 165 10.73 25.46 -1.88
N SER A 166 11.24 24.61 -1.02
CA SER A 166 11.87 23.34 -1.41
C SER A 166 10.94 22.22 -1.03
N ILE A 167 10.54 21.42 -2.01
CA ILE A 167 9.63 20.29 -1.87
C ILE A 167 10.45 19.02 -2.07
N LYS A 168 10.52 18.17 -1.05
CA LYS A 168 11.04 16.80 -1.20
C LYS A 168 9.88 15.83 -1.24
N VAL A 169 9.83 15.01 -2.28
CA VAL A 169 8.85 13.94 -2.46
C VAL A 169 9.59 12.62 -2.47
N ASN A 170 9.28 11.73 -1.54
CA ASN A 170 9.71 10.34 -1.65
C ASN A 170 8.60 9.57 -2.36
N ILE A 171 8.88 8.93 -3.49
CA ILE A 171 7.94 8.05 -4.20
C ILE A 171 8.43 6.62 -4.06
N ASP A 172 7.50 5.69 -3.88
CA ASP A 172 7.83 4.27 -3.97
C ASP A 172 8.23 3.87 -5.38
N PHE A 173 9.54 3.84 -5.65
CA PHE A 173 10.07 3.29 -6.88
C PHE A 173 10.22 1.77 -6.79
N SER A 174 9.15 1.08 -6.44
CA SER A 174 9.08 -0.38 -6.55
C SER A 174 8.38 -0.75 -7.85
N PHE A 175 9.00 -1.64 -8.63
CA PHE A 175 8.33 -2.29 -9.77
C PHE A 175 7.02 -2.97 -9.35
N PHE A 176 6.93 -3.34 -8.09
CA PHE A 176 5.72 -3.85 -7.45
C PHE A 176 4.94 -2.68 -6.85
N LYS A 177 3.70 -2.48 -7.27
CA LYS A 177 2.74 -1.63 -6.57
C LYS A 177 2.63 -2.10 -5.11
N LYS A 178 3.00 -1.26 -4.15
CA LYS A 178 2.80 -1.61 -2.75
C LYS A 178 1.33 -1.51 -2.37
N ILE A 179 0.83 -2.56 -1.73
CA ILE A 179 -0.54 -2.58 -1.19
C ILE A 179 -0.53 -1.73 0.08
N GLY A 180 -0.97 -0.47 -0.04
CA GLY A 180 -1.04 0.48 1.06
C GLY A 180 -2.18 0.21 2.04
N ALA A 181 -2.04 0.75 3.26
CA ALA A 181 -3.07 0.62 4.30
C ALA A 181 -4.18 1.69 4.24
N PRO A 182 -5.34 1.41 4.86
CA PRO A 182 -5.75 0.09 5.35
C PRO A 182 -6.41 -0.71 4.22
N SER A 183 -5.63 -1.57 3.57
CA SER A 183 -6.17 -2.62 2.70
C SER A 183 -6.32 -3.90 3.51
N VAL A 184 -7.50 -4.51 3.47
CA VAL A 184 -7.76 -5.82 4.08
C VAL A 184 -8.20 -6.77 2.99
N TYR A 185 -7.48 -7.88 2.82
CA TYR A 185 -7.93 -8.97 1.95
C TYR A 185 -8.62 -10.02 2.80
N SER A 186 -9.86 -10.35 2.43
CA SER A 186 -10.70 -11.33 3.12
C SER A 186 -10.97 -12.54 2.23
N TYR A 187 -10.81 -13.72 2.83
CA TYR A 187 -10.99 -15.00 2.17
C TYR A 187 -11.78 -15.96 3.05
N HIS A 188 -12.66 -16.77 2.46
CA HIS A 188 -13.16 -17.98 3.10
C HIS A 188 -12.17 -19.12 2.91
N ILE A 189 -11.76 -19.75 4.00
CA ILE A 189 -10.94 -20.94 4.06
C ILE A 189 -11.82 -22.14 3.73
N LYS A 190 -11.59 -22.76 2.57
CA LYS A 190 -12.27 -24.00 2.18
C LYS A 190 -11.52 -25.23 2.66
N ASN A 191 -10.19 -25.15 2.73
CA ASN A 191 -9.34 -26.24 3.16
C ASN A 191 -7.99 -25.68 3.60
N LEU A 192 -7.48 -26.15 4.74
CA LEU A 192 -6.16 -25.80 5.24
C LEU A 192 -5.45 -27.08 5.71
N LYS A 193 -4.41 -27.44 4.96
CA LYS A 193 -3.51 -28.57 5.25
C LYS A 193 -2.07 -28.10 5.18
N ARG A 194 -1.16 -28.87 5.77
CA ARG A 194 0.28 -28.54 5.81
C ARG A 194 0.88 -28.19 4.44
N SER A 195 0.40 -28.78 3.36
CA SER A 195 0.89 -28.59 1.99
C SER A 195 -0.06 -27.83 1.05
N ARG A 196 -1.27 -27.48 1.49
CA ARG A 196 -2.33 -26.94 0.63
C ARG A 196 -3.20 -25.96 1.38
N LEU A 197 -3.44 -24.81 0.77
CA LEU A 197 -4.35 -23.79 1.25
C LEU A 197 -5.36 -23.48 0.13
N GLU A 198 -6.65 -23.67 0.40
CA GLU A 198 -7.74 -23.38 -0.54
C GLU A 198 -8.56 -22.22 -0.03
N LEU A 199 -8.55 -21.12 -0.77
CA LEU A 199 -9.24 -19.88 -0.42
C LEU A 199 -10.28 -19.52 -1.46
N LYS A 200 -11.37 -18.89 -1.02
CA LYS A 200 -12.34 -18.19 -1.89
C LYS A 200 -12.40 -16.72 -1.48
N LYS A 201 -12.08 -15.79 -2.38
CA LYS A 201 -12.16 -14.34 -2.07
C LYS A 201 -13.60 -13.96 -1.71
N THR A 202 -13.80 -13.19 -0.64
CA THR A 202 -15.17 -12.86 -0.16
C THR A 202 -16.00 -12.13 -1.23
N PHE A 203 -15.38 -11.26 -2.02
CA PHE A 203 -16.06 -10.45 -3.05
C PHE A 203 -15.99 -11.05 -4.47
N SER A 204 -15.54 -12.30 -4.61
CA SER A 204 -15.38 -12.93 -5.92
C SER A 204 -15.72 -14.42 -5.87
N ASN A 205 -16.38 -14.92 -6.90
CA ASN A 205 -16.54 -16.38 -7.07
C ASN A 205 -15.24 -17.09 -7.51
N ARG A 206 -14.10 -16.40 -7.54
CA ARG A 206 -12.80 -17.02 -7.83
C ARG A 206 -12.33 -17.85 -6.64
N HIS A 207 -12.04 -19.11 -6.95
CA HIS A 207 -11.39 -20.07 -6.06
C HIS A 207 -9.89 -20.07 -6.33
N TYR A 208 -9.10 -20.00 -5.27
CA TYR A 208 -7.65 -19.99 -5.33
C TYR A 208 -7.12 -21.25 -4.64
N TYR A 209 -6.28 -21.98 -5.36
CA TYR A 209 -5.69 -23.23 -4.90
C TYR A 209 -4.19 -23.01 -4.72
N TYR A 210 -3.76 -22.66 -3.52
CA TYR A 210 -2.36 -22.43 -3.23
C TYR A 210 -1.68 -23.75 -2.86
N GLN A 211 -0.53 -23.99 -3.48
CA GLN A 211 0.36 -25.08 -3.14
C GLN A 211 1.51 -24.55 -2.31
N ARG A 212 1.88 -25.29 -1.26
CA ARG A 212 3.06 -24.94 -0.48
C ARG A 212 4.31 -25.14 -1.32
N LYS A 213 5.15 -24.10 -1.44
CA LYS A 213 6.47 -24.21 -2.04
C LYS A 213 7.33 -25.09 -1.13
N LYS A 214 8.04 -26.07 -1.70
CA LYS A 214 9.05 -26.82 -0.95
C LYS A 214 10.24 -25.88 -0.73
N ASP A 215 10.62 -25.73 0.53
CA ASP A 215 11.86 -25.07 0.93
C ASP A 215 13.07 -25.89 0.45
#